data_AF-A0A970VUM9-F1
#
_entry.id   AF-A0A970VUM9-F1
#
_cell.length_a   1.000
_cell.length_b   1.000
_cell.length_c   1.000
_cell.angle_alpha   90.00
_cell.angle_beta   90.00
_cell.angle_gamma   90.00
#
_symmetry.space_group_name_H-M   'P 1'
#
loop_
_entity.id
_entity.type
_entity.pdbx_description
1 polymer ?
#
loop_
_entity_poly.entity_id
_entity_poly.type
_entity_poly.pdbx_seq_one_letter_code
_entity_poly.pdbx_strand_id
1 'polypeptide(L)' 'MYNHCEYCGEKNAKRVSTLVIAEENYPLEYSWILCDKCRTEMKLKTMQVFIERVG' A
#
# COMPACT_ATOMS: atom_id res chain seq x y z
N MET A 1 -17.31 -4.19 -15.01
CA MET A 1 -15.88 -3.87 -15.20
C MET A 1 -15.10 -4.54 -14.10
N TYR A 2 -14.17 -5.42 -14.43
CA TYR A 2 -13.29 -6.04 -13.45
C TYR A 2 -11.98 -5.26 -13.41
N ASN A 3 -11.62 -4.76 -12.23
CA ASN A 3 -10.30 -4.17 -12.02
C ASN A 3 -9.26 -5.29 -11.95
N HIS A 4 -8.07 -5.03 -12.48
CA HIS A 4 -6.93 -5.95 -12.43
C HIS A 4 -5.94 -5.46 -11.38
N CYS A 5 -5.33 -6.39 -10.64
CA CYS A 5 -4.31 -6.08 -9.65
C CYS A 5 -3.09 -5.44 -10.32
N GLU A 6 -2.64 -4.29 -9.81
CA GLU A 6 -1.48 -3.56 -10.33
C GLU A 6 -0.15 -4.33 -10.16
N TYR A 7 -0.10 -5.32 -9.26
CA TYR A 7 1.12 -6.08 -8.96
C TYR A 7 1.21 -7.41 -9.70
N CYS A 8 0.10 -8.16 -9.79
CA CYS A 8 0.11 -9.53 -10.32
C CYS A 8 -0.87 -9.75 -11.49
N GLY A 9 -1.66 -8.75 -11.86
CA GLY A 9 -2.63 -8.83 -12.95
C GLY A 9 -3.90 -9.62 -12.65
N GLU A 10 -4.08 -10.12 -11.42
CA GLU A 10 -5.25 -10.90 -11.03
C GLU A 10 -6.54 -10.07 -11.16
N LYS A 11 -7.60 -10.70 -11.69
CA LYS A 11 -8.93 -10.08 -11.87
C LYS A 11 -9.63 -9.92 -10.52
N ASN A 12 -10.68 -9.09 -10.48
CA ASN A 12 -11.48 -8.82 -9.27
C ASN A 12 -10.70 -8.09 -8.16
N ALA A 13 -9.70 -7.30 -8.53
CA ALA A 13 -8.97 -6.47 -7.59
C ALA A 13 -9.83 -5.32 -7.04
N LYS A 14 -9.51 -4.86 -5.83
CA LYS A 14 -10.21 -3.76 -5.14
C LYS A 14 -9.25 -2.62 -4.87
N ARG A 15 -9.78 -1.39 -4.81
CA ARG A 15 -9.01 -0.22 -4.38
C ARG A 15 -8.66 -0.37 -2.89
N VAL A 16 -7.39 -0.16 -2.57
CA VAL A 16 -6.84 -0.13 -1.22
C VAL A 16 -6.12 1.19 -1.06
N SER A 17 -6.44 1.93 -0.01
CA SER A 17 -5.79 3.20 0.33
C SER A 17 -4.97 3.02 1.60
N THR A 18 -3.73 3.52 1.58
CA THR A 18 -2.81 3.48 2.70
C THR A 18 -2.41 4.91 3.05
N LEU A 19 -2.53 5.25 4.33
CA LEU A 19 -2.02 6.50 4.87
C LEU A 19 -0.53 6.34 5.18
N VAL A 20 0.32 7.14 4.55
CA VAL A 20 1.75 7.20 4.83
C VAL A 20 2.00 8.46 5.66
N ILE A 21 2.44 8.27 6.90
CA ILE A 21 2.85 9.36 7.79
C ILE A 21 4.35 9.49 7.64
N ALA A 22 4.80 10.46 6.84
CA ALA A 22 6.21 10.89 6.79
C ALA A 22 6.45 12.02 7.81
N GLU A 23 7.70 12.22 8.24
CA GLU A 23 8.10 13.15 9.33
C GLU A 23 7.60 14.61 9.17
N GLU A 24 7.13 15.03 7.99
CA GLU A 24 6.70 16.41 7.73
C GLU A 24 5.18 16.57 7.75
N ASN A 25 4.58 16.58 8.95
CA ASN A 25 3.29 17.19 9.33
C ASN A 25 2.00 16.92 8.50
N TYR A 26 2.06 16.19 7.39
CA TYR A 26 0.94 15.96 6.48
C TYR A 26 0.92 14.49 6.06
N PRO A 27 -0.09 13.72 6.50
CA PRO A 27 -0.24 12.35 6.02
C PRO A 27 -0.58 12.36 4.53
N LEU A 28 0.16 11.57 3.75
CA LEU A 28 -0.11 11.36 2.33
C LEU A 28 -0.93 10.08 2.16
N GLU A 29 -2.05 10.18 1.46
CA GLU A 29 -2.84 9.01 1.08
C GLU A 29 -2.37 8.48 -0.27
N TYR A 30 -2.00 7.20 -0.31
CA TYR A 30 -1.71 6.49 -1.55
C TYR A 30 -2.75 5.41 -1.79
N SER A 31 -3.27 5.34 -3.03
CA SER A 31 -4.28 4.37 -3.43
C SER A 31 -3.75 3.43 -4.52
N TRP A 32 -4.07 2.15 -4.38
CA TRP A 32 -3.63 1.05 -5.26
C TRP A 32 -4.81 0.17 -5.61
N ILE A 33 -4.76 -0.56 -6.72
CA ILE A 33 -5.72 -1.61 -7.07
C ILE A 33 -5.06 -2.97 -6.84
N LEU A 34 -5.50 -3.70 -5.81
CA LEU A 34 -4.87 -4.95 -5.36
C LEU A 34 -5.87 -6.10 -5.27
N CYS A 35 -5.41 -7.31 -5.62
CA CYS A 35 -6.09 -8.54 -5.20
C CYS A 35 -5.83 -8.83 -3.72
N ASP A 36 -6.64 -9.72 -3.12
CA ASP A 36 -6.55 -10.01 -1.68
C ASP A 36 -5.19 -10.62 -1.28
N LYS A 37 -4.56 -11.39 -2.18
CA LYS A 37 -3.20 -11.93 -1.96
C LYS A 37 -2.17 -10.82 -1.86
N CYS A 38 -2.05 -9.98 -2.88
CA CYS A 38 -1.08 -8.88 -2.91
C CYS A 38 -1.35 -7.86 -1.81
N ARG A 39 -2.61 -7.61 -1.46
CA ARG A 39 -2.99 -6.77 -0.32
C ARG A 39 -2.45 -7.31 1.00
N THR A 40 -2.54 -8.62 1.21
CA THR A 40 -2.04 -9.28 2.43
C THR A 40 -0.52 -9.21 2.50
N GLU A 41 0.17 -9.50 1.39
CA GLU A 41 1.63 -9.38 1.29
C GLU A 41 2.12 -7.93 1.49
N MET A 42 1.39 -6.95 0.95
CA MET A 42 1.70 -5.54 1.13
C MET A 42 1.54 -5.11 2.59
N LYS A 43 0.46 -5.51 3.27
CA LYS A 43 0.29 -5.22 4.71
C LYS A 43 1.46 -5.72 5.56
N LEU A 44 2.05 -6.86 5.20
CA LEU A 44 3.23 -7.40 5.88
C LEU A 44 4.49 -6.57 5.62
N LYS A 45 4.58 -5.87 4.47
CA LYS A 45 5.72 -5.03 4.08
C LYS A 45 5.56 -3.56 4.47
N THR A 46 4.34 -3.05 4.58
CA THR A 46 4.05 -1.62 4.84
C THR A 46 3.89 -1.30 6.33
N MET A 47 4.07 -2.28 7.23
CA MET A 47 4.20 -2.02 8.67
C MET A 47 5.67 -1.81 9.04
N GLN A 48 5.96 -0.61 9.53
CA GLN A 48 7.25 -0.10 10.02
C GLN A 48 8.22 0.40 8.94
N VAL A 49 7.96 1.63 8.46
CA VAL A 49 9.06 2.54 8.12
C VAL A 49 9.52 3.20 9.42
N PHE A 50 10.31 2.48 10.23
CA PHE A 50 11.17 3.15 11.20
C PHE A 50 12.41 3.62 10.42
N ILE A 51 12.41 4.88 9.98
CA ILE A 51 13.65 5.47 9.50
C ILE A 51 14.50 5.70 10.75
N GLU A 52 15.52 4.87 10.96
CA GLU A 52 16.56 5.20 11.94
C GLU A 52 17.16 6.53 11.50
N ARG A 53 16.99 7.57 12.32
CA ARG A 53 17.78 8.81 12.21
C ARG A 53 19.24 8.43 12.42
N VAL A 54 20.00 8.31 11.34
CA VAL A 54 21.46 8.33 11.42
C VAL A 54 21.84 9.78 11.73
N GLY A 55 22.17 10.02 13.00
CA GLY A 55 22.64 11.32 13.50
C GLY A 55 24.04 11.68 13.04
#